data_AF-A0A6I3WH17-F1
#
_entry.id   AF-A0A6I3WH17-F1
#
_cell.length_a   1.000
_cell.length_b   1.000
_cell.length_c   1.000
_cell.angle_alpha   90.00
_cell.angle_beta   90.00
_cell.angle_gamma   90.00
#
_symmetry.space_group_name_H-M   'P 1'
#
loop_
_entity.id
_entity.type
_entity.pdbx_description
1 polymer ?
#
loop_
_entity_poly.entity_id
_entity_poly.type
_entity_poly.pdbx_seq_one_letter_code
_entity_poly.pdbx_strand_id
1 'polypeptide(L)'
;MFSFLRRPSQAAPNPPDTPSGDYLLPLSCQRLLSPPRRQLLLENIWQRASLSRAQFVELYRRPLKRYAELVQQLPASQNHHHAHLGGMLDHGLEIVAYALKIRQTYLLPIGAPPESQSAQAEAWTAAAAYGALIHDLGKIAVDVHVELEGGRTWHPWNGPIKCPYRFRYVKGRNYQLHGAAAALIYAQILSPEILDWLSDFPEAWSQLIFILAGQYEHAGILGEIVIKADQASVAHELGGNPARALSAPKQSLQRQLADGLRYLVRDTFKLNQPDGPSDGWLTHDALWLVSKPISDQLRAYLLNQGVDGIPSTNAPFFNMLQDQGVIQTNAQDRAIWKATIDNGRGWRNTLTLLKLSPALIWNDPNDRPEAYSGTVEMEISDSEDTVPDITPFTTPGPAISQGEEPGATSVVAPFVQSPAQVTGGDAGNFDDLLALLGNINEPSQPEDLPRTHAHSGNDQAQAIVEKIDPMPSTTTELGQAFMQWLKDGIAARKIVINDTKALVHTVAGTAMLVTPGIFKRYIQEFPHIERLAKAQQVNAWQLVQRSFEKQKLHQKTQKSLNIWTCDVVGPRKSKQLKGYLLLDPHTIFPEPPFDNTSLSLRSETMESSQ
;
A
#
# COMPACT_ATOMS: atom_id res chain seq x y z
N MET A 1 -25.84 19.83 40.62
CA MET A 1 -25.09 18.71 41.22
C MET A 1 -25.79 17.41 40.83
N PHE A 2 -25.36 16.78 39.74
CA PHE A 2 -25.99 15.54 39.28
C PHE A 2 -25.41 14.35 40.04
N SER A 3 -26.28 13.70 40.82
CA SER A 3 -26.00 12.50 41.60
C SER A 3 -26.01 11.28 40.67
N PHE A 4 -24.86 10.64 40.48
CA PHE A 4 -24.77 9.42 39.69
C PHE A 4 -25.27 8.22 40.50
N LEU A 5 -26.27 7.53 39.93
CA LEU A 5 -26.86 6.29 40.44
C LEU A 5 -25.79 5.21 40.62
N ARG A 6 -25.46 4.90 41.87
CA ARG A 6 -24.67 3.74 42.28
C ARG A 6 -25.58 2.51 42.25
N ARG A 7 -25.38 1.58 41.30
CA ARG A 7 -25.95 0.23 41.40
C ARG A 7 -25.08 -0.64 42.34
N PRO A 8 -25.66 -1.56 43.12
CA PRO A 8 -24.90 -2.39 44.05
C PRO A 8 -24.10 -3.48 43.31
N SER A 9 -22.95 -3.81 43.90
CA SER A 9 -21.95 -4.77 43.46
C SER A 9 -22.55 -6.15 43.15
N GLN A 10 -22.47 -6.56 41.88
CA GLN A 10 -22.44 -7.97 41.52
C GLN A 10 -20.97 -8.41 41.48
N ALA A 11 -20.71 -9.57 42.10
CA ALA A 11 -19.40 -10.19 42.19
C ALA A 11 -18.74 -10.31 40.81
N ALA A 12 -17.45 -10.00 40.76
CA ALA A 12 -16.65 -10.05 39.55
C ALA A 12 -16.71 -11.45 38.92
N PRO A 13 -17.03 -11.58 37.61
CA PRO A 13 -16.73 -12.81 36.90
C PRO A 13 -15.19 -12.93 36.82
N ASN A 14 -14.68 -14.12 37.14
CA ASN A 14 -13.25 -14.44 37.13
C ASN A 14 -12.58 -13.95 35.83
N PRO A 15 -11.34 -13.41 35.90
CA PRO A 15 -10.63 -12.96 34.71
C PRO A 15 -10.35 -14.16 33.80
N PRO A 16 -10.71 -14.10 32.50
CA PRO A 16 -10.23 -15.08 31.53
C PRO A 16 -8.73 -14.90 31.33
N ASP A 17 -8.03 -16.03 31.39
CA ASP A 17 -6.60 -16.29 31.18
C ASP A 17 -5.77 -15.13 30.63
N THR A 18 -5.01 -14.52 31.54
CA THR A 18 -3.88 -13.63 31.24
C THR A 18 -2.79 -14.42 30.50
N PRO A 19 -2.36 -14.01 29.30
CA PRO A 19 -0.99 -14.26 28.90
C PRO A 19 -0.12 -13.37 29.79
N SER A 20 0.80 -13.98 30.53
CA SER A 20 1.88 -13.30 31.23
C SER A 20 2.67 -12.43 30.25
N GLY A 21 2.38 -11.13 30.23
CA GLY A 21 3.16 -10.12 29.54
C GLY A 21 3.55 -9.04 30.54
N ASP A 22 4.84 -8.88 30.77
CA ASP A 22 5.39 -7.87 31.66
C ASP A 22 4.86 -6.46 31.31
N TYR A 23 4.65 -5.62 32.33
CA TYR A 23 4.27 -4.23 32.10
C TYR A 23 5.33 -3.51 31.27
N LEU A 24 4.90 -2.87 30.18
CA LEU A 24 5.75 -1.99 29.39
C LEU A 24 6.03 -0.71 30.16
N LEU A 25 7.29 -0.31 30.20
CA LEU A 25 7.68 0.97 30.78
C LEU A 25 7.38 2.12 29.80
N PRO A 26 6.78 3.24 30.25
CA PRO A 26 6.63 4.43 29.42
C PRO A 26 7.99 4.96 28.99
N LEU A 27 8.09 5.33 27.72
CA LEU A 27 9.30 5.87 27.14
C LEU A 27 9.13 7.37 26.89
N SER A 28 10.25 8.10 26.99
CA SER A 28 10.28 9.52 26.63
C SER A 28 10.18 9.70 25.11
N CYS A 29 9.67 10.84 24.64
CA CYS A 29 9.64 11.14 23.20
C CYS A 29 11.02 11.00 22.54
N GLN A 30 12.10 11.31 23.23
CA GLN A 30 13.46 11.17 22.71
C GLN A 30 13.81 9.71 22.40
N ARG A 31 13.47 8.79 23.30
CA ARG A 31 13.69 7.35 23.10
C ARG A 31 12.75 6.75 22.06
N LEU A 32 11.51 7.23 22.03
CA LEU A 32 10.52 6.79 21.04
C LEU A 32 10.89 7.23 19.63
N LEU A 33 11.42 8.43 19.46
CA LEU A 33 11.78 8.96 18.14
C LEU A 33 13.23 8.63 17.73
N SER A 34 14.11 8.18 18.63
CA SER A 34 15.52 7.91 18.31
C SER A 34 15.80 6.80 17.27
N PRO A 35 14.94 5.79 17.03
CA PRO A 35 15.23 4.77 16.02
C PRO A 35 15.57 5.39 14.65
N PRO A 36 16.58 4.86 13.92
CA PRO A 36 17.05 5.46 12.66
C PRO A 36 15.94 5.69 11.63
N ARG A 37 15.04 4.70 11.44
CA ARG A 37 13.87 4.80 10.55
C ARG A 37 13.00 6.02 10.89
N ARG A 38 12.76 6.28 12.18
CA ARG A 38 11.93 7.40 12.65
C ARG A 38 12.66 8.74 12.48
N GLN A 39 13.98 8.79 12.71
CA GLN A 39 14.77 10.00 12.42
C GLN A 39 14.72 10.36 10.94
N LEU A 40 14.85 9.37 10.07
CA LEU A 40 14.81 9.54 8.63
C LEU A 40 13.43 10.02 8.14
N LEU A 41 12.35 9.50 8.71
CA LEU A 41 10.98 10.03 8.50
C LEU A 41 10.83 11.49 8.97
N LEU A 42 11.39 11.83 10.13
CA LEU A 42 11.35 13.20 10.65
C LEU A 42 12.12 14.19 9.75
N GLU A 43 13.26 13.77 9.20
CA GLU A 43 14.03 14.57 8.23
C GLU A 43 13.24 14.78 6.93
N ASN A 44 12.60 13.74 6.42
CA ASN A 44 11.68 13.85 5.28
C ASN A 44 10.54 14.85 5.54
N ILE A 45 9.91 14.76 6.71
CA ILE A 45 8.81 15.65 7.10
C ILE A 45 9.32 17.10 7.15
N TRP A 46 10.52 17.33 7.66
CA TRP A 46 11.14 18.66 7.68
C TRP A 46 11.43 19.20 6.28
N GLN A 47 12.09 18.40 5.42
CA GLN A 47 12.41 18.80 4.05
C GLN A 47 11.15 19.16 3.24
N ARG A 48 10.01 18.48 3.49
CA ARG A 48 8.76 18.69 2.77
C ARG A 48 7.90 19.82 3.32
N ALA A 49 8.00 20.11 4.62
CA ALA A 49 7.33 21.25 5.23
C ALA A 49 7.89 22.58 4.70
N SER A 50 9.14 22.61 4.23
CA SER A 50 9.81 23.80 3.69
C SER A 50 9.86 24.99 4.67
N LEU A 51 9.99 24.71 5.97
CA LEU A 51 10.02 25.71 7.04
C LEU A 51 11.41 25.94 7.62
N SER A 52 11.59 27.11 8.23
CA SER A 52 12.74 27.37 9.09
C SER A 52 12.79 26.37 10.25
N ARG A 53 13.98 26.12 10.80
CA ARG A 53 14.15 25.13 11.88
C ARG A 53 13.36 25.50 13.14
N ALA A 54 13.20 26.79 13.43
CA ALA A 54 12.40 27.26 14.56
C ALA A 54 10.91 26.99 14.35
N GLN A 55 10.35 27.37 13.19
CA GLN A 55 8.95 27.10 12.86
C GLN A 55 8.66 25.60 12.80
N PHE A 56 9.56 24.80 12.22
CA PHE A 56 9.42 23.35 12.20
C PHE A 56 9.34 22.74 13.60
N VAL A 57 10.13 23.25 14.55
CA VAL A 57 10.08 22.78 15.94
C VAL A 57 8.72 23.03 16.56
N GLU A 58 8.17 24.23 16.37
CA GLU A 58 6.88 24.63 16.96
C GLU A 58 5.71 23.90 16.30
N LEU A 59 5.63 23.92 14.97
CA LEU A 59 4.47 23.44 14.22
C LEU A 59 4.49 21.92 13.99
N TYR A 60 5.65 21.27 13.88
CA TYR A 60 5.71 19.85 13.53
C TYR A 60 6.33 19.02 14.65
N ARG A 61 7.53 19.38 15.11
CA ARG A 61 8.26 18.56 16.07
C ARG A 61 7.54 18.45 17.42
N ARG A 62 6.95 19.53 17.93
CA ARG A 62 6.20 19.50 19.20
C ARG A 62 4.94 18.63 19.11
N PRO A 63 4.05 18.75 18.09
CA PRO A 63 2.94 17.81 17.91
C PRO A 63 3.38 16.35 17.74
N LEU A 64 4.44 16.09 16.95
CA LEU A 64 4.96 14.74 16.75
C LEU A 64 5.51 14.12 18.05
N LYS A 65 6.15 14.92 18.92
CA LYS A 65 6.57 14.46 20.25
C LYS A 65 5.39 14.12 21.15
N ARG A 66 4.36 14.97 21.18
CA ARG A 66 3.12 14.73 21.94
C ARG A 66 2.42 13.47 21.45
N TYR A 67 2.37 13.27 20.13
CA TYR A 67 1.84 12.06 19.50
C TYR A 67 2.61 10.83 19.95
N ALA A 68 3.95 10.84 19.84
CA ALA A 68 4.79 9.73 20.29
C ALA A 68 4.56 9.38 21.77
N GLU A 69 4.53 10.38 22.65
CA GLU A 69 4.29 10.16 24.09
C GLU A 69 2.88 9.64 24.40
N LEU A 70 1.91 9.95 23.56
CA LEU A 70 0.54 9.48 23.71
C LEU A 70 0.36 8.04 23.23
N VAL A 71 0.90 7.71 22.06
CA VAL A 71 0.74 6.36 21.46
C VAL A 71 1.76 5.34 21.99
N GLN A 72 2.88 5.79 22.58
CA GLN A 72 3.91 4.93 23.18
C GLN A 72 4.32 3.77 22.25
N GLN A 73 4.27 2.53 22.76
CA GLN A 73 4.57 1.31 22.02
C GLN A 73 3.30 0.59 21.57
N LEU A 74 2.16 1.28 21.50
CA LEU A 74 0.92 0.67 21.05
C LEU A 74 1.02 0.27 19.56
N PRO A 75 0.47 -0.88 19.18
CA PRO A 75 0.37 -1.30 17.78
C PRO A 75 -0.76 -0.54 17.07
N ALA A 76 -0.63 -0.36 15.74
CA ALA A 76 -1.68 0.28 14.93
C ALA A 76 -2.73 -0.73 14.42
N SER A 77 -2.41 -2.03 14.45
CA SER A 77 -3.24 -3.10 13.88
C SER A 77 -2.98 -4.44 14.58
N GLN A 78 -3.92 -5.39 14.53
CA GLN A 78 -3.74 -6.72 15.15
C GLN A 78 -2.90 -7.69 14.32
N ASN A 79 -3.15 -7.71 13.01
CA ASN A 79 -2.68 -8.78 12.11
C ASN A 79 -1.98 -8.22 10.85
N HIS A 80 -1.66 -6.93 10.82
CA HIS A 80 -1.08 -6.24 9.67
C HIS A 80 0.34 -5.72 9.96
N HIS A 81 0.93 -5.00 9.01
CA HIS A 81 2.33 -4.59 9.03
C HIS A 81 2.73 -3.73 10.25
N HIS A 82 1.78 -3.00 10.85
CA HIS A 82 1.98 -2.23 12.06
C HIS A 82 1.47 -2.93 13.33
N ALA A 83 1.44 -4.27 13.34
CA ALA A 83 1.05 -5.08 14.49
C ALA A 83 2.14 -5.29 15.55
N HIS A 84 3.31 -4.71 15.34
CA HIS A 84 4.42 -4.74 16.29
C HIS A 84 4.33 -3.60 17.32
N LEU A 85 5.14 -3.70 18.38
CA LEU A 85 5.30 -2.64 19.37
C LEU A 85 5.79 -1.34 18.71
N GLY A 86 5.09 -0.25 18.98
CA GLY A 86 5.35 1.06 18.39
C GLY A 86 4.80 1.26 16.97
N GLY A 87 4.05 0.29 16.43
CA GLY A 87 3.47 0.38 15.10
C GLY A 87 2.56 1.60 14.91
N MET A 88 1.87 2.06 15.95
CA MET A 88 1.05 3.28 15.88
C MET A 88 1.87 4.55 15.64
N LEU A 89 3.09 4.60 16.21
CA LEU A 89 4.01 5.70 15.99
C LEU A 89 4.59 5.67 14.57
N ASP A 90 4.99 4.49 14.11
CA ASP A 90 5.56 4.31 12.77
C ASP A 90 4.54 4.66 11.69
N HIS A 91 3.32 4.10 11.77
CA HIS A 91 2.19 4.42 10.89
C HIS A 91 1.95 5.93 10.83
N GLY A 92 1.81 6.59 11.98
CA GLY A 92 1.56 8.03 12.05
C GLY A 92 2.65 8.87 11.36
N LEU A 93 3.92 8.54 11.56
CA LEU A 93 5.03 9.26 10.91
C LEU A 93 5.06 9.04 9.40
N GLU A 94 4.75 7.83 8.94
CA GLU A 94 4.71 7.48 7.53
C GLU A 94 3.58 8.19 6.80
N ILE A 95 2.36 8.16 7.34
CA ILE A 95 1.21 8.83 6.71
C ILE A 95 1.46 10.34 6.60
N VAL A 96 2.08 10.96 7.62
CA VAL A 96 2.47 12.38 7.54
C VAL A 96 3.48 12.63 6.41
N ALA A 97 4.53 11.80 6.31
CA ALA A 97 5.53 11.94 5.26
C ALA A 97 4.92 11.78 3.85
N TYR A 98 4.02 10.81 3.66
CA TYR A 98 3.31 10.61 2.40
C TYR A 98 2.32 11.74 2.09
N ALA A 99 1.56 12.20 3.08
CA ALA A 99 0.61 13.30 2.91
C ALA A 99 1.32 14.58 2.47
N LEU A 100 2.47 14.91 3.07
CA LEU A 100 3.28 16.06 2.66
C LEU A 100 3.84 15.90 1.25
N LYS A 101 4.26 14.69 0.85
CA LYS A 101 4.72 14.40 -0.52
C LYS A 101 3.60 14.59 -1.54
N ILE A 102 2.42 14.05 -1.27
CA ILE A 102 1.25 14.19 -2.15
C ILE A 102 0.86 15.66 -2.23
N ARG A 103 0.86 16.37 -1.10
CA ARG A 103 0.54 17.79 -1.04
C ARG A 103 1.44 18.63 -1.96
N GLN A 104 2.73 18.32 -2.07
CA GLN A 104 3.63 19.05 -2.98
C GLN A 104 3.20 19.02 -4.45
N THR A 105 2.32 18.08 -4.84
CA THR A 105 1.77 18.01 -6.20
C THR A 105 0.59 18.97 -6.44
N TYR A 106 0.10 19.64 -5.39
CA TYR A 106 -1.05 20.53 -5.44
C TYR A 106 -0.66 21.97 -5.11
N LEU A 107 -1.16 22.89 -5.92
CA LEU A 107 -1.20 24.32 -5.61
C LEU A 107 -2.49 24.61 -4.82
N LEU A 108 -2.38 24.77 -3.50
CA LEU A 108 -3.52 25.03 -2.62
C LEU A 108 -3.51 26.46 -2.08
N PRO A 109 -4.68 27.10 -1.88
CA PRO A 109 -6.02 26.60 -2.22
C PRO A 109 -6.26 26.43 -3.73
N ILE A 110 -7.10 25.47 -4.12
CA ILE A 110 -7.39 25.19 -5.53
C ILE A 110 -8.18 26.36 -6.11
N GLY A 111 -7.72 26.92 -7.23
CA GLY A 111 -8.39 28.01 -7.92
C GLY A 111 -8.14 29.40 -7.32
N ALA A 112 -7.40 29.50 -6.21
CA ALA A 112 -6.96 30.78 -5.66
C ALA A 112 -5.83 31.40 -6.51
N PRO A 113 -5.70 32.75 -6.55
CA PRO A 113 -4.57 33.41 -7.19
C PRO A 113 -3.23 33.02 -6.56
N PRO A 114 -2.10 33.06 -7.31
CA PRO A 114 -0.78 32.68 -6.80
C PRO A 114 -0.36 33.41 -5.53
N GLU A 115 -0.70 34.70 -5.36
CA GLU A 115 -0.38 35.43 -4.13
C GLU A 115 -1.11 34.82 -2.91
N SER A 116 -2.39 34.47 -3.07
CA SER A 116 -3.18 33.84 -2.02
C SER A 116 -2.73 32.40 -1.74
N GLN A 117 -2.30 31.67 -2.77
CA GLN A 117 -1.74 30.32 -2.60
C GLN A 117 -0.44 30.37 -1.79
N SER A 118 0.44 31.32 -2.11
CA SER A 118 1.69 31.53 -1.37
C SER A 118 1.40 31.94 0.09
N ALA A 119 0.49 32.89 0.30
CA ALA A 119 0.16 33.42 1.63
C ALA A 119 -0.41 32.37 2.60
N GLN A 120 -1.12 31.35 2.09
CA GLN A 120 -1.74 30.31 2.91
C GLN A 120 -1.03 28.95 2.82
N ALA A 121 0.07 28.85 2.06
CA ALA A 121 0.73 27.58 1.76
C ALA A 121 1.08 26.78 3.03
N GLU A 122 1.59 27.47 4.04
CA GLU A 122 1.98 26.89 5.34
C GLU A 122 0.78 26.32 6.09
N ALA A 123 -0.31 27.07 6.21
CA ALA A 123 -1.53 26.63 6.90
C ALA A 123 -2.12 25.36 6.29
N TRP A 124 -2.23 25.30 4.96
CA TRP A 124 -2.70 24.10 4.27
C TRP A 124 -1.75 22.91 4.46
N THR A 125 -0.43 23.17 4.52
CA THR A 125 0.59 22.10 4.64
C THR A 125 0.59 21.52 6.05
N ALA A 126 0.42 22.37 7.06
CA ALA A 126 0.21 21.97 8.43
C ALA A 126 -1.11 21.20 8.58
N ALA A 127 -2.22 21.69 8.00
CA ALA A 127 -3.52 21.01 8.03
C ALA A 127 -3.46 19.60 7.41
N ALA A 128 -2.78 19.43 6.27
CA ALA A 128 -2.55 18.12 5.67
C ALA A 128 -1.76 17.18 6.60
N ALA A 129 -0.70 17.68 7.23
CA ALA A 129 0.10 16.90 8.17
C ALA A 129 -0.67 16.52 9.45
N TYR A 130 -1.45 17.45 10.02
CA TYR A 130 -2.22 17.16 11.23
C TYR A 130 -3.39 16.23 10.96
N GLY A 131 -4.08 16.42 9.83
CA GLY A 131 -5.10 15.48 9.37
C GLY A 131 -4.52 14.07 9.23
N ALA A 132 -3.38 13.94 8.55
CA ALA A 132 -2.65 12.68 8.40
C ALA A 132 -2.18 12.07 9.73
N LEU A 133 -1.69 12.87 10.68
CA LEU A 133 -1.22 12.37 11.97
C LEU A 133 -2.36 11.84 12.85
N ILE A 134 -3.53 12.48 12.76
CA ILE A 134 -4.64 12.26 13.69
C ILE A 134 -5.72 11.32 13.11
N HIS A 135 -5.71 11.07 11.80
CA HIS A 135 -6.75 10.29 11.09
C HIS A 135 -7.12 8.96 11.77
N ASP A 136 -6.11 8.26 12.32
CA ASP A 136 -6.26 6.96 12.98
C ASP A 136 -6.09 7.03 14.51
N LEU A 137 -5.91 8.23 15.09
CA LEU A 137 -5.65 8.38 16.52
C LEU A 137 -6.80 7.88 17.38
N GLY A 138 -8.02 7.80 16.86
CA GLY A 138 -9.14 7.22 17.60
C GLY A 138 -8.94 5.73 17.96
N LYS A 139 -8.06 5.00 17.27
CA LYS A 139 -7.76 3.58 17.55
C LYS A 139 -7.33 3.36 19.00
N ILE A 140 -6.54 4.27 19.57
CA ILE A 140 -6.08 4.16 20.98
C ILE A 140 -7.19 4.46 22.01
N ALA A 141 -8.35 4.99 21.58
CA ALA A 141 -9.51 5.17 22.46
C ALA A 141 -10.49 4.01 22.41
N VAL A 142 -10.69 3.38 21.24
CA VAL A 142 -11.79 2.41 21.05
C VAL A 142 -11.34 1.01 20.62
N ASP A 143 -10.16 0.86 20.01
CA ASP A 143 -9.69 -0.44 19.50
C ASP A 143 -8.73 -1.14 20.47
N VAL A 144 -8.06 -0.37 21.33
CA VAL A 144 -7.09 -0.86 22.31
C VAL A 144 -7.51 -0.49 23.73
N HIS A 145 -7.53 -1.48 24.61
CA HIS A 145 -7.70 -1.30 26.04
C HIS A 145 -6.34 -1.28 26.71
N VAL A 146 -6.00 -0.18 27.39
CA VAL A 146 -4.75 -0.02 28.14
C VAL A 146 -5.03 -0.06 29.64
N GLU A 147 -4.32 -0.93 30.33
CA GLU A 147 -4.37 -1.08 31.78
C GLU A 147 -3.03 -0.63 32.38
N LEU A 148 -3.11 0.33 33.30
CA LEU A 148 -1.96 0.82 34.06
C LEU A 148 -1.66 -0.11 35.22
N GLU A 149 -0.40 -0.09 35.66
CA GLU A 149 0.01 -0.70 36.91
C GLU A 149 -0.89 -0.22 38.06
N GLY A 150 -1.45 -1.18 38.80
CA GLY A 150 -2.52 -0.94 39.78
C GLY A 150 -3.94 -1.15 39.25
N GLY A 151 -4.11 -1.68 38.03
CA GLY A 151 -5.40 -2.17 37.50
C GLY A 151 -6.35 -1.08 37.00
N ARG A 152 -5.89 0.18 36.90
CA ARG A 152 -6.70 1.28 36.39
C ARG A 152 -6.65 1.33 34.86
N THR A 153 -7.80 1.55 34.22
CA THR A 153 -7.85 1.80 32.78
C THR A 153 -7.29 3.18 32.45
N TRP A 154 -6.42 3.24 31.46
CA TRP A 154 -5.97 4.51 30.88
C TRP A 154 -6.94 4.97 29.80
N HIS A 155 -7.15 6.28 29.73
CA HIS A 155 -7.92 6.91 28.68
C HIS A 155 -7.09 8.01 28.02
N PRO A 156 -7.05 8.08 26.68
CA PRO A 156 -6.14 8.99 25.98
C PRO A 156 -6.43 10.47 26.20
N TRP A 157 -7.67 10.86 26.48
CA TRP A 157 -8.03 12.24 26.83
C TRP A 157 -7.49 12.69 28.20
N ASN A 158 -6.98 11.78 29.04
CA ASN A 158 -6.30 12.12 30.29
C ASN A 158 -4.80 12.42 30.09
N GLY A 159 -4.32 12.38 28.85
CA GLY A 159 -2.92 12.65 28.49
C GLY A 159 -2.04 11.40 28.44
N PRO A 160 -0.71 11.58 28.31
CA PRO A 160 0.22 10.49 28.03
C PRO A 160 0.30 9.47 29.17
N ILE A 161 0.70 8.25 28.84
CA ILE A 161 0.90 7.15 29.80
C ILE A 161 2.14 7.46 30.65
N LYS A 162 1.98 7.52 31.99
CA LYS A 162 3.04 7.88 32.94
C LYS A 162 3.49 6.74 33.85
N CYS A 163 2.78 5.62 33.84
CA CYS A 163 3.04 4.44 34.67
C CYS A 163 3.22 3.21 33.78
N PRO A 164 3.89 2.15 34.27
CA PRO A 164 3.96 0.89 33.55
C PRO A 164 2.57 0.43 33.11
N TYR A 165 2.45 -0.10 31.89
CA TYR A 165 1.16 -0.41 31.30
C TYR A 165 1.21 -1.71 30.51
N ARG A 166 0.05 -2.34 30.36
CA ARG A 166 -0.18 -3.42 29.41
C ARG A 166 -1.38 -3.06 28.55
N PHE A 167 -1.48 -3.69 27.39
CA PHE A 167 -2.62 -3.45 26.51
C PHE A 167 -3.16 -4.77 25.97
N ARG A 168 -4.43 -4.73 25.60
CA ARG A 168 -5.12 -5.80 24.89
C ARG A 168 -6.08 -5.18 23.90
N TYR A 169 -6.41 -5.90 22.85
CA TYR A 169 -7.42 -5.42 21.93
C TYR A 169 -8.84 -5.60 22.48
N VAL A 170 -9.72 -4.67 22.08
CA VAL A 170 -11.16 -4.79 22.34
C VAL A 170 -11.76 -5.80 21.37
N LYS A 171 -12.63 -6.70 21.85
CA LYS A 171 -13.37 -7.67 21.01
C LYS A 171 -14.61 -6.99 20.39
N GLY A 172 -14.96 -7.34 19.15
CA GLY A 172 -16.16 -6.81 18.48
C GLY A 172 -16.06 -5.33 18.13
N ARG A 173 -14.90 -4.90 17.62
CA ARG A 173 -14.61 -3.49 17.30
C ARG A 173 -15.55 -2.98 16.21
N ASN A 174 -16.06 -1.76 16.42
CA ASN A 174 -16.69 -1.01 15.34
C ASN A 174 -15.62 -0.18 14.65
N TYR A 175 -15.14 -0.67 13.50
CA TYR A 175 -14.06 -0.02 12.74
C TYR A 175 -14.42 1.38 12.23
N GLN A 176 -15.71 1.73 12.07
CA GLN A 176 -16.11 3.10 11.73
C GLN A 176 -15.99 4.06 12.92
N LEU A 177 -16.00 3.53 14.14
CA LEU A 177 -16.02 4.33 15.37
C LEU A 177 -14.68 5.03 15.61
N HIS A 178 -13.53 4.43 15.26
CA HIS A 178 -12.24 5.07 15.50
C HIS A 178 -12.05 6.35 14.68
N GLY A 179 -12.62 6.43 13.48
CA GLY A 179 -12.57 7.65 12.66
C GLY A 179 -13.21 8.84 13.40
N ALA A 180 -14.37 8.63 14.01
CA ALA A 180 -15.04 9.63 14.83
C ALA A 180 -14.37 9.85 16.19
N ALA A 181 -13.79 8.80 16.79
CA ALA A 181 -13.18 8.88 18.11
C ALA A 181 -11.89 9.73 18.14
N ALA A 182 -11.26 9.98 17.00
CA ALA A 182 -10.11 10.88 16.89
C ALA A 182 -10.43 12.30 17.42
N ALA A 183 -11.68 12.75 17.24
CA ALA A 183 -12.18 14.03 17.76
C ALA A 183 -12.13 14.14 19.29
N LEU A 184 -12.05 13.03 20.03
CA LEU A 184 -11.93 13.08 21.50
C LEU A 184 -10.51 13.41 21.97
N ILE A 185 -9.52 13.28 21.10
CA ILE A 185 -8.10 13.18 21.49
C ILE A 185 -7.22 14.23 20.79
N TYR A 186 -7.69 14.86 19.70
CA TYR A 186 -6.88 15.81 18.91
C TYR A 186 -6.20 16.91 19.77
N ALA A 187 -6.87 17.37 20.84
CA ALA A 187 -6.36 18.40 21.75
C ALA A 187 -5.14 17.95 22.57
N GLN A 188 -4.87 16.66 22.66
CA GLN A 188 -3.62 16.14 23.23
C GLN A 188 -2.43 16.35 22.29
N ILE A 189 -2.68 16.52 20.99
CA ILE A 189 -1.66 16.62 19.94
C ILE A 189 -1.50 18.06 19.46
N LEU A 190 -2.60 18.75 19.16
CA LEU A 190 -2.63 20.13 18.68
C LEU A 190 -2.83 21.07 19.87
N SER A 191 -1.99 22.10 19.99
CA SER A 191 -2.16 23.09 21.07
C SER A 191 -3.18 24.16 20.66
N PRO A 192 -3.77 24.90 21.62
CA PRO A 192 -4.69 25.99 21.34
C PRO A 192 -4.12 27.00 20.33
N GLU A 193 -2.84 27.32 20.41
CA GLU A 193 -2.20 28.30 19.51
C GLU A 193 -2.17 27.82 18.05
N ILE A 194 -2.01 26.51 17.83
CA ILE A 194 -2.09 25.92 16.49
C ILE A 194 -3.53 25.96 15.96
N LEU A 195 -4.51 25.71 16.83
CA LEU A 195 -5.91 25.72 16.47
C LEU A 195 -6.40 27.14 16.15
N ASP A 196 -6.03 28.11 16.99
CA ASP A 196 -6.31 29.53 16.79
C ASP A 196 -5.73 30.00 15.46
N TRP A 197 -4.45 29.70 15.20
CA TRP A 197 -3.79 30.04 13.93
C TRP A 197 -4.46 29.41 12.71
N LEU A 198 -4.82 28.11 12.76
CA LEU A 198 -5.47 27.46 11.62
C LEU A 198 -6.89 27.96 11.40
N SER A 199 -7.58 28.43 12.45
CA SER A 199 -8.94 28.96 12.34
C SER A 199 -9.02 30.26 11.52
N ASP A 200 -7.91 30.99 11.38
CA ASP A 200 -7.78 32.16 10.51
C ASP A 200 -7.83 31.81 9.01
N PHE A 201 -7.82 30.51 8.65
CA PHE A 201 -7.91 30.00 7.28
C PHE A 201 -9.17 29.12 7.11
N PRO A 202 -10.37 29.72 6.91
CA PRO A 202 -11.64 28.99 7.00
C PRO A 202 -11.79 27.77 6.08
N GLU A 203 -11.21 27.83 4.87
CA GLU A 203 -11.29 26.73 3.91
C GLU A 203 -10.44 25.52 4.37
N ALA A 204 -9.18 25.75 4.79
CA ALA A 204 -8.32 24.71 5.33
C ALA A 204 -8.87 24.19 6.67
N TRP A 205 -9.36 25.11 7.52
CA TRP A 205 -9.95 24.80 8.82
C TRP A 205 -11.15 23.86 8.69
N SER A 206 -12.12 24.19 7.84
CA SER A 206 -13.31 23.36 7.65
C SER A 206 -12.97 21.94 7.21
N GLN A 207 -12.04 21.79 6.26
CA GLN A 207 -11.58 20.48 5.79
C GLN A 207 -10.85 19.70 6.88
N LEU A 208 -10.01 20.36 7.69
CA LEU A 208 -9.35 19.72 8.82
C LEU A 208 -10.37 19.22 9.86
N ILE A 209 -11.38 20.03 10.21
CA ILE A 209 -12.43 19.62 11.16
C ILE A 209 -13.17 18.37 10.66
N PHE A 210 -13.52 18.30 9.37
CA PHE A 210 -14.15 17.11 8.81
C PHE A 210 -13.25 15.87 8.87
N ILE A 211 -11.94 16.01 8.64
CA ILE A 211 -10.98 14.91 8.83
C ILE A 211 -10.96 14.44 10.28
N LEU A 212 -10.88 15.37 11.24
CA LEU A 212 -10.85 15.06 12.67
C LEU A 212 -12.14 14.38 13.16
N ALA A 213 -13.26 14.66 12.50
CA ALA A 213 -14.55 14.01 12.74
C ALA A 213 -14.72 12.66 12.02
N GLY A 214 -13.74 12.23 11.21
CA GLY A 214 -13.81 11.01 10.40
C GLY A 214 -14.69 11.12 9.15
N GLN A 215 -15.08 12.33 8.75
CA GLN A 215 -15.97 12.61 7.60
C GLN A 215 -15.17 13.02 6.36
N TYR A 216 -14.32 12.12 5.85
CA TYR A 216 -13.39 12.41 4.75
C TYR A 216 -14.09 12.86 3.47
N GLU A 217 -15.32 12.42 3.23
CA GLU A 217 -16.15 12.80 2.09
C GLU A 217 -16.52 14.29 2.07
N HIS A 218 -16.51 14.94 3.23
CA HIS A 218 -16.75 16.37 3.38
C HIS A 218 -15.44 17.19 3.48
N ALA A 219 -14.29 16.52 3.57
CA ALA A 219 -12.99 17.14 3.82
C ALA A 219 -12.24 17.60 2.55
N GLY A 220 -12.90 17.63 1.39
CA GLY A 220 -12.35 18.17 0.15
C GLY A 220 -10.97 17.60 -0.20
N ILE A 221 -10.04 18.48 -0.58
CA ILE A 221 -8.71 18.06 -1.04
C ILE A 221 -7.83 17.54 0.10
N LEU A 222 -7.97 18.05 1.32
CA LEU A 222 -7.23 17.50 2.46
C LEU A 222 -7.66 16.07 2.76
N GLY A 223 -8.97 15.78 2.67
CA GLY A 223 -9.49 14.42 2.76
C GLY A 223 -8.90 13.48 1.71
N GLU A 224 -8.86 13.92 0.45
CA GLU A 224 -8.21 13.15 -0.63
C GLU A 224 -6.72 12.90 -0.37
N ILE A 225 -6.00 13.89 0.15
CA ILE A 225 -4.56 13.76 0.47
C ILE A 225 -4.36 12.69 1.55
N VAL A 226 -5.15 12.73 2.63
CA VAL A 226 -5.02 11.76 3.74
C VAL A 226 -5.37 10.35 3.28
N ILE A 227 -6.48 10.16 2.54
CA ILE A 227 -6.86 8.85 2.00
C ILE A 227 -5.75 8.28 1.11
N LYS A 228 -5.19 9.10 0.21
CA LYS A 228 -4.10 8.69 -0.67
C LYS A 228 -2.82 8.37 0.07
N ALA A 229 -2.53 9.09 1.15
CA ALA A 229 -1.36 8.85 1.99
C ALA A 229 -1.46 7.49 2.71
N ASP A 230 -2.63 7.20 3.30
CA ASP A 230 -2.92 5.92 3.95
C ASP A 230 -2.79 4.74 2.97
N GLN A 231 -3.44 4.85 1.80
CA GLN A 231 -3.33 3.84 0.74
C GLN A 231 -1.88 3.62 0.26
N ALA A 232 -1.08 4.69 0.17
CA ALA A 232 0.30 4.61 -0.27
C ALA A 232 1.21 3.89 0.75
N SER A 233 0.97 4.08 2.05
CA SER A 233 1.68 3.35 3.11
C SER A 233 1.39 1.86 3.05
N VAL A 234 0.11 1.48 2.97
CA VAL A 234 -0.30 0.07 2.86
C VAL A 234 0.24 -0.60 1.59
N ALA A 235 0.17 0.09 0.44
CA ALA A 235 0.63 -0.45 -0.83
C ALA A 235 2.14 -0.64 -0.90
N HIS A 236 2.92 0.27 -0.31
CA HIS A 236 4.39 0.16 -0.27
C HIS A 236 4.85 -1.10 0.48
N GLU A 237 4.15 -1.48 1.55
CA GLU A 237 4.55 -2.61 2.41
C GLU A 237 4.01 -3.97 1.93
N LEU A 238 2.92 -4.00 1.17
CA LEU A 238 2.43 -5.21 0.47
C LEU A 238 3.24 -5.56 -0.80
N GLY A 239 4.35 -4.86 -1.06
CA GLY A 239 5.14 -5.00 -2.29
C GLY A 239 4.47 -4.40 -3.53
N GLY A 240 3.44 -3.56 -3.34
CA GLY A 240 2.75 -2.80 -4.37
C GLY A 240 3.51 -1.52 -4.75
N ASN A 241 3.27 -1.03 -5.97
CA ASN A 241 3.89 0.22 -6.41
C ASN A 241 3.13 1.43 -5.81
N PRO A 242 3.77 2.27 -4.96
CA PRO A 242 3.10 3.42 -4.33
C PRO A 242 2.59 4.45 -5.37
N ALA A 243 3.20 4.52 -6.55
CA ALA A 243 2.73 5.38 -7.64
C ALA A 243 1.47 4.84 -8.34
N ARG A 244 1.11 3.56 -8.16
CA ARG A 244 -0.13 2.95 -8.66
C ARG A 244 -1.27 3.07 -7.64
N ALA A 245 -0.98 3.02 -6.34
CA ALA A 245 -1.96 3.26 -5.27
C ALA A 245 -2.56 4.68 -5.33
N LEU A 246 -1.74 5.70 -5.66
CA LEU A 246 -2.19 7.09 -5.87
C LEU A 246 -3.14 7.28 -7.06
N SER A 247 -3.23 6.29 -7.97
CA SER A 247 -4.14 6.26 -9.11
C SER A 247 -5.39 5.39 -8.91
N ALA A 248 -5.56 4.82 -7.71
CA ALA A 248 -6.73 4.02 -7.37
C ALA A 248 -8.03 4.85 -7.41
N PRO A 249 -9.19 4.22 -7.69
CA PRO A 249 -10.46 4.94 -7.84
C PRO A 249 -10.83 5.75 -6.58
N LYS A 250 -11.53 6.89 -6.78
CA LYS A 250 -11.93 7.88 -5.76
C LYS A 250 -12.83 7.38 -4.60
N GLN A 251 -13.09 6.08 -4.51
CA GLN A 251 -13.96 5.47 -3.50
C GLN A 251 -13.10 4.72 -2.48
N SER A 252 -13.44 4.80 -1.19
CA SER A 252 -12.76 4.04 -0.14
C SER A 252 -12.85 2.54 -0.43
N LEU A 253 -11.82 1.77 -0.04
CA LEU A 253 -11.80 0.31 -0.21
C LEU A 253 -13.04 -0.33 0.44
N GLN A 254 -13.42 0.12 1.64
CA GLN A 254 -14.66 -0.29 2.31
C GLN A 254 -15.90 -0.11 1.42
N ARG A 255 -16.00 1.02 0.71
CA ARG A 255 -17.12 1.29 -0.21
C ARG A 255 -17.08 0.38 -1.43
N GLN A 256 -15.90 0.15 -2.01
CA GLN A 256 -15.73 -0.75 -3.15
C GLN A 256 -16.09 -2.20 -2.77
N LEU A 257 -15.69 -2.65 -1.58
CA LEU A 257 -16.07 -3.94 -1.04
C LEU A 257 -17.58 -4.03 -0.82
N ALA A 258 -18.19 -3.01 -0.21
CA ALA A 258 -19.63 -2.96 0.02
C ALA A 258 -20.42 -2.96 -1.30
N ASP A 259 -19.97 -2.20 -2.31
CA ASP A 259 -20.62 -2.13 -3.63
C ASP A 259 -20.46 -3.45 -4.40
N GLY A 260 -19.29 -4.09 -4.32
CA GLY A 260 -19.08 -5.43 -4.86
C GLY A 260 -19.94 -6.49 -4.19
N LEU A 261 -20.06 -6.45 -2.85
CA LEU A 261 -20.96 -7.32 -2.10
C LEU A 261 -22.43 -7.08 -2.49
N ARG A 262 -22.86 -5.83 -2.65
CA ARG A 262 -24.23 -5.50 -3.11
C ARG A 262 -24.52 -6.09 -4.48
N TYR A 263 -23.62 -5.87 -5.44
CA TYR A 263 -23.75 -6.40 -6.79
C TYR A 263 -23.83 -7.93 -6.79
N LEU A 264 -22.89 -8.60 -6.10
CA LEU A 264 -22.89 -10.06 -6.07
C LEU A 264 -24.16 -10.62 -5.41
N VAL A 265 -24.57 -10.06 -4.27
CA VAL A 265 -25.73 -10.55 -3.53
C VAL A 265 -27.05 -10.28 -4.26
N ARG A 266 -27.19 -9.13 -4.94
CA ARG A 266 -28.44 -8.75 -5.61
C ARG A 266 -28.56 -9.31 -7.02
N ASP A 267 -27.47 -9.31 -7.78
CA ASP A 267 -27.50 -9.56 -9.22
C ASP A 267 -26.94 -10.94 -9.59
N THR A 268 -26.16 -11.58 -8.72
CA THR A 268 -25.45 -12.83 -9.04
C THR A 268 -25.89 -14.02 -8.18
N PHE A 269 -26.05 -13.82 -6.88
CA PHE A 269 -26.23 -14.90 -5.90
C PHE A 269 -27.68 -15.34 -5.78
N LYS A 270 -27.86 -16.65 -5.60
CA LYS A 270 -29.16 -17.24 -5.33
C LYS A 270 -29.33 -17.43 -3.84
N LEU A 271 -30.14 -16.56 -3.23
CA LEU A 271 -30.48 -16.65 -1.81
C LEU A 271 -31.69 -17.57 -1.58
N ASN A 272 -31.74 -18.19 -0.40
CA ASN A 272 -32.92 -18.87 0.17
C ASN A 272 -33.61 -19.87 -0.77
N GLN A 273 -32.86 -20.62 -1.57
CA GLN A 273 -33.43 -21.61 -2.48
C GLN A 273 -34.10 -22.75 -1.66
N PRO A 274 -35.36 -23.10 -1.98
CA PRO A 274 -36.14 -24.05 -1.18
C PRO A 274 -35.64 -25.50 -1.28
N ASP A 275 -35.12 -25.88 -2.46
CA ASP A 275 -34.87 -27.29 -2.82
C ASP A 275 -33.40 -27.60 -3.17
N GLY A 276 -32.45 -26.69 -2.89
CA GLY A 276 -31.05 -26.87 -3.31
C GLY A 276 -30.03 -25.99 -2.60
N PRO A 277 -28.72 -26.15 -2.94
CA PRO A 277 -27.66 -25.34 -2.36
C PRO A 277 -27.84 -23.87 -2.79
N SER A 278 -27.86 -22.97 -1.81
CA SER A 278 -27.91 -21.53 -2.02
C SER A 278 -26.51 -20.94 -1.87
N ASP A 279 -26.28 -19.80 -2.51
CA ASP A 279 -25.04 -19.02 -2.29
C ASP A 279 -25.08 -18.29 -0.93
N GLY A 280 -26.28 -18.14 -0.37
CA GLY A 280 -26.47 -17.66 0.99
C GLY A 280 -27.90 -17.74 1.51
N TRP A 281 -28.03 -17.46 2.80
CA TRP A 281 -29.28 -17.50 3.54
C TRP A 281 -29.52 -16.18 4.27
N LEU A 282 -30.63 -15.50 3.94
CA LEU A 282 -31.06 -14.31 4.64
C LEU A 282 -31.99 -14.69 5.78
N THR A 283 -31.53 -14.52 7.01
CA THR A 283 -32.31 -14.68 8.25
C THR A 283 -32.79 -13.31 8.73
N HIS A 284 -33.60 -13.27 9.80
CA HIS A 284 -34.12 -11.99 10.32
C HIS A 284 -33.01 -11.10 10.90
N ASP A 285 -31.93 -11.70 11.40
CA ASP A 285 -30.82 -11.00 12.06
C ASP A 285 -29.59 -10.81 11.15
N ALA A 286 -29.36 -11.71 10.19
CA ALA A 286 -28.15 -11.68 9.37
C ALA A 286 -28.30 -12.27 7.96
N LEU A 287 -27.39 -11.85 7.08
CA LEU A 287 -27.15 -12.51 5.80
C LEU A 287 -25.94 -13.44 5.94
N TRP A 288 -26.13 -14.72 5.64
CA TRP A 288 -25.10 -15.76 5.71
C TRP A 288 -24.69 -16.16 4.30
N LEU A 289 -23.42 -15.93 3.92
CA LEU A 289 -22.92 -16.25 2.57
C LEU A 289 -21.89 -17.37 2.63
N VAL A 290 -21.89 -18.29 1.66
CA VAL A 290 -20.88 -19.34 1.60
C VAL A 290 -19.51 -18.71 1.35
N SER A 291 -18.55 -18.98 2.24
CA SER A 291 -17.29 -18.23 2.35
C SER A 291 -16.38 -18.32 1.12
N LYS A 292 -16.26 -19.51 0.51
CA LYS A 292 -15.40 -19.71 -0.66
C LYS A 292 -15.94 -19.01 -1.92
N PRO A 293 -17.21 -19.24 -2.36
CA PRO A 293 -17.77 -18.58 -3.54
C PRO A 293 -17.75 -17.05 -3.43
N ILE A 294 -18.16 -16.49 -2.30
CA ILE A 294 -18.17 -15.02 -2.14
C ILE A 294 -16.77 -14.44 -2.18
N SER A 295 -15.77 -15.12 -1.61
CA SER A 295 -14.39 -14.61 -1.63
C SER A 295 -13.80 -14.62 -3.02
N ASP A 296 -13.98 -15.72 -3.74
CA ASP A 296 -13.43 -15.88 -5.08
C ASP A 296 -14.09 -14.90 -6.06
N GLN A 297 -15.42 -14.74 -5.98
CA GLN A 297 -16.16 -13.82 -6.86
C GLN A 297 -15.96 -12.35 -6.49
N LEU A 298 -15.90 -11.99 -5.20
CA LEU A 298 -15.65 -10.62 -4.77
C LEU A 298 -14.24 -10.18 -5.16
N ARG A 299 -13.24 -11.06 -4.98
CA ARG A 299 -11.87 -10.81 -5.45
C ARG A 299 -11.84 -10.57 -6.96
N ALA A 300 -12.49 -11.44 -7.74
CA ALA A 300 -12.57 -11.29 -9.19
C ALA A 300 -13.28 -9.99 -9.62
N TYR A 301 -14.40 -9.66 -8.95
CA TYR A 301 -15.15 -8.43 -9.21
C TYR A 301 -14.29 -7.19 -9.00
N LEU A 302 -13.62 -7.11 -7.86
CA LEU A 302 -12.80 -5.95 -7.51
C LEU A 302 -11.57 -5.83 -8.42
N LEU A 303 -10.91 -6.94 -8.76
CA LEU A 303 -9.81 -6.94 -9.73
C LEU A 303 -10.27 -6.45 -11.12
N ASN A 304 -11.46 -6.86 -11.56
CA ASN A 304 -12.04 -6.38 -12.82
C ASN A 304 -12.40 -4.89 -12.80
N GLN A 305 -12.74 -4.35 -11.63
CA GLN A 305 -12.95 -2.92 -11.42
C GLN A 305 -11.63 -2.12 -11.30
N GLY A 306 -10.48 -2.79 -11.41
CA GLY A 306 -9.15 -2.18 -11.29
C GLY A 306 -8.81 -1.78 -9.85
N VAL A 307 -9.39 -2.44 -8.86
CA VAL A 307 -9.03 -2.27 -7.44
C VAL A 307 -7.76 -3.07 -7.16
N ASP A 308 -6.69 -2.35 -6.84
CA ASP A 308 -5.38 -2.92 -6.52
C ASP A 308 -5.27 -3.29 -5.01
N GLY A 309 -4.29 -4.11 -4.65
CA GLY A 309 -4.00 -4.46 -3.25
C GLY A 309 -4.85 -5.59 -2.65
N ILE A 310 -5.60 -6.31 -3.49
CA ILE A 310 -6.48 -7.39 -3.04
C ILE A 310 -5.66 -8.67 -2.81
N PRO A 311 -5.71 -9.24 -1.60
CA PRO A 311 -4.97 -10.47 -1.33
C PRO A 311 -5.44 -11.64 -2.20
N SER A 312 -4.47 -12.34 -2.79
CA SER A 312 -4.71 -13.53 -3.61
C SER A 312 -5.08 -14.76 -2.77
N THR A 313 -4.67 -14.80 -1.50
CA THR A 313 -4.94 -15.90 -0.57
C THR A 313 -6.10 -15.57 0.38
N ASN A 314 -6.81 -16.61 0.84
CA ASN A 314 -8.06 -16.45 1.59
C ASN A 314 -7.87 -15.83 2.99
N ALA A 315 -6.85 -16.24 3.75
CA ALA A 315 -6.63 -15.72 5.10
C ALA A 315 -6.45 -14.19 5.15
N PRO A 316 -5.52 -13.57 4.39
CA PRO A 316 -5.40 -12.11 4.37
C PRO A 316 -6.60 -11.42 3.72
N PHE A 317 -7.30 -12.08 2.77
CA PHE A 317 -8.52 -11.52 2.20
C PHE A 317 -9.66 -11.44 3.24
N PHE A 318 -9.84 -12.47 4.06
CA PHE A 318 -10.82 -12.43 5.16
C PHE A 318 -10.50 -11.36 6.19
N ASN A 319 -9.22 -11.21 6.55
CA ASN A 319 -8.78 -10.15 7.46
C ASN A 319 -9.07 -8.76 6.87
N MET A 320 -8.82 -8.56 5.57
CA MET A 320 -9.19 -7.32 4.88
C MET A 320 -10.70 -7.04 4.98
N LEU A 321 -11.56 -8.04 4.78
CA LEU A 321 -13.01 -7.87 4.92
C LEU A 321 -13.42 -7.48 6.35
N GLN A 322 -12.75 -8.05 7.37
CA GLN A 322 -13.00 -7.71 8.78
C GLN A 322 -12.57 -6.27 9.08
N ASP A 323 -11.37 -5.88 8.67
CA ASP A 323 -10.82 -4.55 8.97
C ASP A 323 -11.58 -3.43 8.26
N GLN A 324 -12.14 -3.72 7.09
CA GLN A 324 -13.04 -2.80 6.40
C GLN A 324 -14.47 -2.84 6.96
N GLY A 325 -14.75 -3.64 7.99
CA GLY A 325 -16.03 -3.69 8.68
C GLY A 325 -17.21 -4.16 7.82
N VAL A 326 -16.96 -4.89 6.73
CA VAL A 326 -18.01 -5.37 5.81
C VAL A 326 -18.56 -6.75 6.20
N ILE A 327 -17.92 -7.45 7.15
CA ILE A 327 -18.38 -8.73 7.71
C ILE A 327 -18.36 -8.72 9.24
N GLN A 328 -19.17 -9.57 9.86
CA GLN A 328 -19.27 -9.75 11.32
C GLN A 328 -18.42 -10.94 11.77
N THR A 329 -17.63 -10.75 12.84
CA THR A 329 -16.75 -11.78 13.39
C THR A 329 -17.46 -12.66 14.41
N ASN A 330 -16.99 -13.90 14.55
CA ASN A 330 -17.49 -14.84 15.54
C ASN A 330 -16.98 -14.50 16.96
N ALA A 331 -17.38 -15.28 17.97
CA ALA A 331 -16.95 -15.06 19.37
C ALA A 331 -15.42 -15.12 19.59
N GLN A 332 -14.68 -15.71 18.65
CA GLN A 332 -13.22 -15.85 18.64
C GLN A 332 -12.54 -14.80 17.73
N ASP A 333 -13.28 -13.77 17.28
CA ASP A 333 -12.83 -12.71 16.37
C ASP A 333 -12.39 -13.20 14.98
N ARG A 334 -12.85 -14.38 14.56
CA ARG A 334 -12.59 -14.94 13.22
C ARG A 334 -13.73 -14.61 12.25
N ALA A 335 -13.38 -14.49 10.96
CA ALA A 335 -14.32 -14.13 9.88
C ALA A 335 -15.28 -15.27 9.53
N ILE A 336 -14.82 -16.50 9.71
CA ILE A 336 -15.49 -17.72 9.25
C ILE A 336 -16.37 -18.27 10.38
N TRP A 337 -17.62 -18.50 10.03
CA TRP A 337 -18.60 -19.17 10.87
C TRP A 337 -18.80 -20.59 10.35
N LYS A 338 -18.87 -21.57 11.24
CA LYS A 338 -19.28 -22.93 10.89
C LYS A 338 -20.71 -23.12 11.37
N ALA A 339 -21.64 -23.30 10.44
CA ALA A 339 -23.06 -23.41 10.76
C ALA A 339 -23.72 -24.52 9.94
N THR A 340 -24.65 -25.21 10.57
CA THR A 340 -25.51 -26.19 9.93
C THR A 340 -26.78 -25.51 9.45
N ILE A 341 -27.03 -25.59 8.15
CA ILE A 341 -28.26 -25.11 7.53
C ILE A 341 -29.20 -26.29 7.38
N ASP A 342 -30.43 -26.15 7.87
CA ASP A 342 -31.50 -27.14 7.74
C ASP A 342 -32.72 -26.49 7.10
N ASN A 343 -33.18 -27.04 5.97
CA ASN A 343 -34.34 -26.51 5.27
C ASN A 343 -35.69 -27.03 5.80
N GLY A 344 -35.69 -27.87 6.84
CA GLY A 344 -36.87 -28.49 7.42
C GLY A 344 -37.57 -29.50 6.50
N ARG A 345 -36.97 -29.82 5.35
CA ARG A 345 -37.48 -30.72 4.30
C ARG A 345 -36.49 -31.85 3.99
N GLY A 346 -35.63 -32.19 4.94
CA GLY A 346 -34.69 -33.30 4.85
C GLY A 346 -33.32 -32.96 4.23
N TRP A 347 -33.08 -31.70 3.83
CA TRP A 347 -31.74 -31.24 3.46
C TRP A 347 -31.10 -30.49 4.63
N ARG A 348 -29.98 -31.04 5.12
CA ARG A 348 -29.19 -30.49 6.22
C ARG A 348 -27.71 -30.57 5.88
N ASN A 349 -26.98 -29.46 5.95
CA ASN A 349 -25.57 -29.43 5.60
C ASN A 349 -24.79 -28.41 6.46
N THR A 350 -23.56 -28.77 6.85
CA THR A 350 -22.67 -27.90 7.61
C THR A 350 -21.71 -27.19 6.67
N LEU A 351 -21.72 -25.85 6.70
CA LEU A 351 -20.99 -25.00 5.78
C LEU A 351 -20.14 -23.96 6.53
N THR A 352 -19.11 -23.47 5.83
CA THR A 352 -18.31 -22.32 6.28
C THR A 352 -18.85 -21.05 5.65
N LEU A 353 -19.33 -20.12 6.49
CA LEU A 353 -20.10 -18.96 6.10
C LEU A 353 -19.42 -17.66 6.53
N LEU A 354 -19.67 -16.57 5.81
CA LEU A 354 -19.46 -15.20 6.25
C LEU A 354 -20.80 -14.63 6.72
N LYS A 355 -20.79 -13.93 7.86
CA LYS A 355 -21.95 -13.25 8.41
C LYS A 355 -21.91 -11.77 8.05
N LEU A 356 -22.95 -11.25 7.42
CA LEU A 356 -23.08 -9.85 7.00
C LEU A 356 -24.32 -9.22 7.63
N SER A 357 -24.25 -7.91 7.87
CA SER A 357 -25.45 -7.12 8.21
C SER A 357 -26.33 -6.97 6.97
N PRO A 358 -27.63 -7.30 7.01
CA PRO A 358 -28.53 -7.08 5.89
C PRO A 358 -28.60 -5.61 5.45
N ALA A 359 -28.39 -4.68 6.38
CA ALA A 359 -28.36 -3.24 6.09
C ALA A 359 -27.17 -2.81 5.22
N LEU A 360 -26.10 -3.62 5.17
CA LEU A 360 -24.97 -3.37 4.26
C LEU A 360 -25.39 -3.56 2.80
N ILE A 361 -26.27 -4.53 2.55
CA ILE A 361 -26.72 -4.91 1.21
C ILE A 361 -28.00 -4.17 0.82
N TRP A 362 -28.97 -4.01 1.74
CA TRP A 362 -30.26 -3.37 1.51
C TRP A 362 -30.48 -2.18 2.45
N ASN A 363 -30.47 -0.98 1.87
CA ASN A 363 -30.70 0.27 2.60
C ASN A 363 -32.15 0.38 3.07
N ASP A 364 -33.12 0.00 2.24
CA ASP A 364 -34.53 -0.11 2.61
C ASP A 364 -34.84 -1.57 3.03
N PRO A 365 -35.40 -1.81 4.23
CA PRO A 365 -35.87 -3.13 4.63
C PRO A 365 -36.87 -3.78 3.67
N ASN A 366 -37.64 -2.98 2.91
CA ASN A 366 -38.62 -3.49 1.94
C ASN A 366 -37.97 -4.08 0.68
N ASP A 367 -36.71 -3.75 0.39
CA ASP A 367 -35.97 -4.32 -0.76
C ASP A 367 -35.44 -5.74 -0.46
N ARG A 368 -35.61 -6.23 0.77
CA ARG A 368 -35.07 -7.52 1.22
C ARG A 368 -35.92 -8.68 0.68
N PRO A 369 -35.28 -9.74 0.17
CA PRO A 369 -35.97 -11.00 -0.11
C PRO A 369 -36.65 -11.57 1.14
N GLU A 370 -37.63 -12.47 0.94
CA GLU A 370 -38.25 -13.20 2.04
C GLU A 370 -37.20 -13.94 2.86
N ALA A 371 -37.33 -13.86 4.19
CA ALA A 371 -36.41 -14.52 5.09
C ALA A 371 -36.50 -16.04 4.97
N TYR A 372 -35.36 -16.69 5.18
CA TYR A 372 -35.24 -18.13 5.15
C TYR A 372 -36.13 -18.77 6.22
N SER A 373 -36.93 -19.75 5.82
CA SER A 373 -37.88 -20.45 6.68
C SER A 373 -37.30 -21.66 7.41
N GLY A 374 -36.07 -22.06 7.07
CA GLY A 374 -35.32 -23.10 7.76
C GLY A 374 -34.51 -22.57 8.96
N THR A 375 -33.68 -23.43 9.55
CA THR A 375 -32.82 -23.07 10.70
C THR A 375 -31.35 -22.95 10.30
N VAL A 376 -30.67 -21.98 10.91
CA VAL A 376 -29.23 -21.78 10.84
C VAL A 376 -28.68 -21.99 12.25
N GLU A 377 -28.14 -23.18 12.50
CA GLU A 377 -27.60 -23.57 13.81
C GLU A 377 -26.07 -23.40 13.82
N MET A 378 -25.54 -22.60 14.74
CA MET A 378 -24.10 -22.38 14.87
C MET A 378 -23.45 -23.50 15.68
N GLU A 379 -22.38 -24.10 15.16
CA GLU A 379 -21.55 -25.01 15.97
C GLU A 379 -20.66 -24.17 16.90
N ILE A 380 -20.94 -24.23 18.21
CA ILE A 380 -20.05 -23.67 19.23
C ILE A 380 -18.88 -24.64 19.36
N SER A 381 -17.80 -24.41 18.63
CA SER A 381 -16.59 -25.21 18.71
C SER A 381 -15.72 -24.74 19.89
N ASP A 382 -15.86 -25.40 21.03
CA ASP A 382 -14.82 -25.47 22.06
C ASP A 382 -13.92 -26.67 21.75
N SER A 383 -12.96 -26.52 20.84
CA SER A 383 -11.80 -27.43 20.73
C SER A 383 -10.80 -26.97 19.66
N GLU A 384 -9.52 -27.14 20.01
CA GLU A 384 -8.29 -26.73 19.35
C GLU A 384 -8.06 -27.26 17.92
N ASP A 385 -7.09 -26.63 17.26
CA ASP A 385 -6.64 -26.78 15.87
C ASP A 385 -6.52 -28.23 15.36
N THR A 386 -7.11 -28.49 14.20
CA THR A 386 -6.53 -29.39 13.19
C THR A 386 -6.88 -28.89 11.79
N VAL A 387 -5.84 -28.75 10.96
CA VAL A 387 -5.94 -28.43 9.53
C VAL A 387 -6.60 -29.62 8.81
N PRO A 388 -7.70 -29.45 8.05
CA PRO A 388 -8.23 -30.56 7.26
C PRO A 388 -7.47 -30.69 5.94
N ASP A 389 -6.98 -31.91 5.74
CA ASP A 389 -6.42 -32.44 4.50
C ASP A 389 -7.45 -32.40 3.36
N ILE A 390 -6.98 -32.09 2.15
CA ILE A 390 -7.80 -32.05 0.94
C ILE A 390 -7.88 -33.48 0.38
N THR A 391 -9.01 -34.16 0.53
CA THR A 391 -9.31 -35.37 -0.27
C THR A 391 -10.29 -35.03 -1.39
N PRO A 392 -9.96 -35.34 -2.67
CA PRO A 392 -10.88 -35.16 -3.78
C PRO A 392 -12.00 -36.21 -3.77
N PHE A 393 -13.17 -35.78 -4.26
CA PHE A 393 -14.39 -36.57 -4.44
C PHE A 393 -14.18 -37.76 -5.40
N THR A 394 -14.65 -38.94 -5.02
CA THR A 394 -14.92 -40.05 -5.94
C THR A 394 -16.29 -40.68 -5.64
N THR A 395 -17.08 -40.82 -6.71
CA THR A 395 -18.44 -41.39 -6.79
C THR A 395 -18.46 -42.89 -6.42
N PRO A 396 -19.57 -43.46 -5.89
CA PRO A 396 -19.59 -44.84 -5.40
C PRO A 396 -19.95 -45.88 -6.47
N GLY A 397 -19.28 -47.04 -6.41
CA GLY A 397 -19.60 -48.28 -7.14
C GLY A 397 -19.03 -49.50 -6.38
N PRO A 398 -19.63 -50.70 -6.47
CA PRO A 398 -19.77 -51.61 -5.33
C PRO A 398 -18.68 -52.68 -5.17
N ALA A 399 -18.70 -53.26 -3.96
CA ALA A 399 -17.76 -54.16 -3.29
C ALA A 399 -17.44 -55.50 -3.97
N ILE A 400 -16.20 -56.00 -3.76
CA ILE A 400 -15.83 -57.42 -3.56
C ILE A 400 -14.63 -57.53 -2.59
N SER A 401 -14.68 -58.52 -1.71
CA SER A 401 -13.79 -58.83 -0.57
C SER A 401 -12.59 -59.75 -0.89
N GLN A 402 -11.72 -59.92 0.14
CA GLN A 402 -10.71 -60.98 0.43
C GLN A 402 -9.27 -60.65 -0.03
N GLY A 403 -8.18 -60.85 0.74
CA GLY A 403 -7.94 -61.39 2.09
C GLY A 403 -6.42 -61.38 2.44
N GLU A 404 -6.10 -61.35 3.74
CA GLU A 404 -4.94 -61.90 4.50
C GLU A 404 -3.45 -61.60 4.13
N GLU A 405 -2.79 -60.77 4.99
CA GLU A 405 -1.55 -60.94 5.81
C GLU A 405 -0.39 -61.93 5.44
N PRO A 406 0.80 -61.89 6.12
CA PRO A 406 1.63 -60.78 6.67
C PRO A 406 3.16 -60.98 6.44
N GLY A 407 4.02 -60.02 6.83
CA GLY A 407 5.49 -60.20 6.75
C GLY A 407 6.39 -59.13 7.40
N ALA A 408 6.51 -59.20 8.74
CA ALA A 408 7.62 -58.91 9.66
C ALA A 408 8.79 -57.91 9.38
N THR A 409 9.15 -57.20 10.48
CA THR A 409 10.50 -56.81 10.98
C THR A 409 11.32 -55.71 10.25
N SER A 410 12.09 -54.80 10.87
CA SER A 410 12.39 -54.39 12.25
C SER A 410 13.38 -53.19 12.21
N VAL A 411 13.36 -52.30 13.24
CA VAL A 411 14.40 -51.34 13.72
C VAL A 411 14.92 -50.27 12.71
N VAL A 412 15.03 -48.96 12.97
CA VAL A 412 15.87 -48.22 13.93
C VAL A 412 15.48 -46.73 13.93
N ALA A 413 15.32 -46.13 15.11
CA ALA A 413 15.68 -44.72 15.38
C ALA A 413 16.96 -44.77 16.22
N PRO A 414 17.95 -43.85 16.08
CA PRO A 414 17.78 -42.45 16.51
C PRO A 414 18.63 -41.41 15.75
N PHE A 415 18.26 -40.13 15.77
CA PHE A 415 19.14 -39.06 16.30
C PHE A 415 18.43 -37.70 16.30
N VAL A 416 18.55 -37.03 17.44
CA VAL A 416 18.14 -35.67 17.74
C VAL A 416 19.22 -34.71 17.24
N GLN A 417 18.85 -33.71 16.44
CA GLN A 417 19.58 -32.45 16.32
C GLN A 417 18.58 -31.29 16.18
N SER A 418 18.44 -30.50 17.24
CA SER A 418 18.34 -29.04 17.16
C SER A 418 19.77 -28.47 17.37
N PRO A 419 20.09 -27.16 17.21
CA PRO A 419 19.26 -26.00 16.85
C PRO A 419 19.94 -25.06 15.81
N ALA A 420 19.22 -24.08 15.25
CA ALA A 420 19.83 -22.78 14.92
C ALA A 420 18.78 -21.69 14.70
N GLN A 421 18.91 -20.62 15.50
CA GLN A 421 18.26 -19.33 15.36
C GLN A 421 18.61 -18.71 14.00
N VAL A 422 17.63 -18.07 13.35
CA VAL A 422 17.89 -17.08 12.31
C VAL A 422 17.46 -15.72 12.85
N THR A 423 18.45 -14.97 13.30
CA THR A 423 18.40 -13.53 13.55
C THR A 423 18.43 -12.76 12.23
N GLY A 424 17.52 -11.80 12.08
CA GLY A 424 17.78 -10.47 11.51
C GLY A 424 18.00 -10.33 10.01
N GLY A 425 17.21 -9.45 9.39
CA GLY A 425 17.61 -8.72 8.19
C GLY A 425 16.50 -8.56 7.16
N ASP A 426 15.71 -7.48 7.26
CA ASP A 426 15.25 -6.76 6.07
C ASP A 426 14.92 -5.30 6.41
N ALA A 427 15.99 -4.52 6.62
CA ALA A 427 15.94 -3.06 6.79
C ALA A 427 16.38 -2.32 5.51
N GLY A 428 16.66 -3.04 4.41
CA GLY A 428 17.31 -2.49 3.22
C GLY A 428 16.39 -1.80 2.20
N ASN A 429 15.09 -2.09 2.20
CA ASN A 429 14.18 -1.58 1.16
C ASN A 429 13.64 -0.15 1.40
N PHE A 430 13.86 0.40 2.61
CA PHE A 430 13.38 1.73 2.99
C PHE A 430 14.44 2.81 2.74
N ASP A 431 15.72 2.53 3.00
CA ASP A 431 16.84 3.46 2.80
C ASP A 431 17.05 3.83 1.33
N ASP A 432 16.88 2.88 0.40
CA ASP A 432 17.04 3.14 -1.05
C ASP A 432 15.96 4.07 -1.62
N LEU A 433 14.75 4.05 -1.04
CA LEU A 433 13.65 4.93 -1.47
C LEU A 433 13.75 6.31 -0.81
N LEU A 434 14.43 6.41 0.33
CA LEU A 434 14.69 7.64 1.07
C LEU A 434 15.90 8.42 0.54
N ALA A 435 16.95 7.72 0.10
CA ALA A 435 18.05 8.31 -0.66
C ALA A 435 17.56 8.95 -1.99
N LEU A 436 16.51 8.39 -2.59
CA LEU A 436 15.89 8.93 -3.80
C LEU A 436 15.02 10.19 -3.55
N LEU A 437 14.66 10.48 -2.30
CA LEU A 437 13.71 11.51 -1.92
C LEU A 437 14.34 12.84 -1.47
N GLY A 438 15.64 12.87 -1.15
CA GLY A 438 16.36 14.06 -0.69
C GLY A 438 16.91 14.98 -1.79
N ASN A 439 17.04 14.50 -3.04
CA ASN A 439 17.80 15.21 -4.08
C ASN A 439 17.00 16.24 -4.91
N ILE A 440 15.90 16.81 -4.38
CA ILE A 440 15.03 17.72 -5.16
C ILE A 440 15.16 19.20 -4.77
N ASN A 441 15.81 19.55 -3.66
CA ASN A 441 15.92 20.95 -3.23
C ASN A 441 17.36 21.39 -2.98
N GLU A 442 18.03 21.96 -3.99
CA GLU A 442 18.94 23.10 -3.78
C GLU A 442 19.00 24.00 -5.03
N PRO A 443 18.80 25.33 -4.88
CA PRO A 443 18.97 26.30 -5.96
C PRO A 443 20.44 26.71 -6.08
N SER A 444 20.98 26.70 -7.29
CA SER A 444 22.37 27.07 -7.58
C SER A 444 22.54 28.60 -7.56
N GLN A 445 23.39 29.11 -6.66
CA GLN A 445 24.10 30.37 -6.88
C GLN A 445 25.59 30.27 -6.49
N PRO A 446 26.45 31.09 -7.12
CA PRO A 446 27.81 30.70 -7.51
C PRO A 446 28.89 31.31 -6.60
N GLU A 447 30.16 31.03 -6.95
CA GLU A 447 31.43 31.48 -6.35
C GLU A 447 31.99 30.50 -5.29
N ASP A 448 33.28 30.18 -5.21
CA ASP A 448 34.47 30.67 -5.91
C ASP A 448 35.60 29.63 -5.77
N LEU A 449 36.58 29.67 -6.68
CA LEU A 449 37.83 28.89 -6.61
C LEU A 449 38.66 29.31 -5.37
N PRO A 450 39.42 28.39 -4.74
CA PRO A 450 40.86 28.38 -5.06
C PRO A 450 41.55 27.00 -5.07
N ARG A 451 42.24 26.79 -6.19
CA ARG A 451 43.60 26.26 -6.39
C ARG A 451 44.31 25.53 -5.23
N THR A 452 44.52 24.24 -5.47
CA THR A 452 45.79 23.47 -5.41
C THR A 452 46.89 23.92 -4.44
N HIS A 453 47.30 22.99 -3.56
CA HIS A 453 48.73 22.66 -3.39
C HIS A 453 48.89 21.15 -3.14
N ALA A 454 49.73 20.54 -3.97
CA ALA A 454 50.25 19.19 -3.83
C ALA A 454 51.26 19.11 -2.67
N HIS A 455 51.40 17.93 -2.06
CA HIS A 455 52.71 17.28 -1.86
C HIS A 455 52.56 15.79 -1.53
N SER A 456 53.12 15.01 -2.45
CA SER A 456 53.82 13.73 -2.36
C SER A 456 53.95 12.98 -1.02
N GLY A 457 53.83 11.66 -1.12
CA GLY A 457 54.72 10.75 -0.40
C GLY A 457 54.19 9.33 -0.22
N ASN A 458 54.46 8.46 -1.21
CA ASN A 458 54.94 7.06 -1.11
C ASN A 458 54.36 6.12 -0.03
N ASP A 459 54.18 4.82 -0.24
CA ASP A 459 54.31 3.87 -1.35
C ASP A 459 53.90 2.55 -0.68
N GLN A 460 53.11 1.71 -1.36
CA GLN A 460 53.40 0.27 -1.43
C GLN A 460 52.41 -0.39 -2.39
N ALA A 461 52.92 -0.60 -3.59
CA ALA A 461 52.34 -1.46 -4.61
C ALA A 461 52.46 -2.92 -4.21
N GLN A 462 51.40 -3.70 -4.47
CA GLN A 462 51.56 -5.02 -5.07
C GLN A 462 50.51 -5.17 -6.17
N ALA A 463 51.01 -5.28 -7.39
CA ALA A 463 50.27 -5.42 -8.62
C ALA A 463 49.82 -6.86 -8.83
N ILE A 464 48.60 -7.03 -9.31
CA ILE A 464 48.25 -8.12 -10.22
C ILE A 464 47.75 -7.44 -11.50
N VAL A 465 48.60 -7.48 -12.52
CA VAL A 465 48.27 -7.11 -13.90
C VAL A 465 47.63 -8.34 -14.53
N GLU A 466 46.40 -8.22 -15.01
CA GLU A 466 46.00 -8.92 -16.22
C GLU A 466 44.88 -8.19 -16.98
N LYS A 467 45.25 -7.83 -18.22
CA LYS A 467 44.44 -7.42 -19.39
C LYS A 467 43.65 -6.12 -19.32
N ILE A 468 44.39 -5.07 -19.68
CA ILE A 468 43.88 -3.90 -20.40
C ILE A 468 43.51 -4.36 -21.81
N ASP A 469 42.21 -4.43 -22.11
CA ASP A 469 41.74 -4.33 -23.49
C ASP A 469 41.75 -2.85 -23.92
N PRO A 470 42.09 -2.57 -25.19
CA PRO A 470 42.42 -1.22 -25.65
C PRO A 470 41.21 -0.29 -25.64
N MET A 471 41.49 0.96 -25.29
CA MET A 471 40.55 2.07 -25.18
C MET A 471 39.59 2.15 -26.39
N PRO A 472 38.27 2.08 -26.16
CA PRO A 472 37.30 2.02 -27.23
C PRO A 472 37.20 3.36 -27.98
N SER A 473 37.06 3.28 -29.30
CA SER A 473 36.94 4.41 -30.22
C SER A 473 35.59 5.12 -30.04
N THR A 474 35.55 5.95 -29.00
CA THR A 474 34.80 7.17 -28.64
C THR A 474 33.33 7.42 -29.04
N THR A 475 32.64 6.64 -29.88
CA THR A 475 31.19 6.81 -30.08
C THR A 475 30.49 5.55 -30.60
N THR A 476 31.17 4.76 -31.44
CA THR A 476 30.58 3.55 -32.04
C THR A 476 30.36 2.45 -31.00
N GLU A 477 31.30 2.30 -30.07
CA GLU A 477 31.25 1.26 -29.05
C GLU A 477 30.19 1.56 -27.99
N LEU A 478 29.93 2.84 -27.70
CA LEU A 478 28.83 3.26 -26.84
C LEU A 478 27.46 2.88 -27.42
N GLY A 479 27.32 2.94 -28.75
CA GLY A 479 26.09 2.54 -29.44
C GLY A 479 25.87 1.03 -29.38
N GLN A 480 26.94 0.24 -29.52
CA GLN A 480 26.89 -1.22 -29.39
C GLN A 480 26.62 -1.65 -27.95
N ALA A 481 27.27 -1.02 -26.97
CA ALA A 481 27.04 -1.27 -25.55
C ALA A 481 25.59 -0.95 -25.14
N PHE A 482 25.00 0.12 -25.68
CA PHE A 482 23.58 0.42 -25.50
C PHE A 482 22.67 -0.68 -26.06
N MET A 483 22.94 -1.17 -27.28
CA MET A 483 22.14 -2.23 -27.89
C MET A 483 22.26 -3.56 -27.15
N GLN A 484 23.45 -3.88 -26.65
CA GLN A 484 23.68 -5.08 -25.86
C GLN A 484 22.94 -4.99 -24.52
N TRP A 485 23.05 -3.86 -23.81
CA TRP A 485 22.29 -3.61 -22.59
C TRP A 485 20.77 -3.73 -22.81
N LEU A 486 20.27 -3.20 -23.93
CA LEU A 486 18.84 -3.27 -24.26
C LEU A 486 18.39 -4.73 -24.45
N LYS A 487 19.17 -5.52 -25.18
CA LYS A 487 18.91 -6.94 -25.42
C LYS A 487 18.94 -7.75 -24.12
N ASP A 488 19.97 -7.56 -23.30
CA ASP A 488 20.14 -8.26 -22.02
C ASP A 488 19.06 -7.84 -21.01
N GLY A 489 18.69 -6.57 -20.99
CA GLY A 489 17.63 -6.03 -20.15
C GLY A 489 16.26 -6.58 -20.49
N ILE A 490 15.96 -6.78 -21.78
CA ILE A 490 14.72 -7.44 -22.24
C ILE A 490 14.75 -8.93 -21.90
N ALA A 491 15.85 -9.64 -22.18
CA ALA A 491 15.98 -11.07 -21.88
C ALA A 491 15.86 -11.36 -20.37
N ALA A 492 16.45 -10.51 -19.52
CA ALA A 492 16.37 -10.61 -18.07
C ALA A 492 15.05 -10.03 -17.48
N ARG A 493 14.10 -9.60 -18.31
CA ARG A 493 12.83 -8.95 -17.93
C ARG A 493 12.98 -7.69 -17.06
N LYS A 494 14.16 -7.05 -17.08
CA LYS A 494 14.42 -5.76 -16.43
C LYS A 494 13.81 -4.60 -17.21
N ILE A 495 13.81 -4.69 -18.55
CA ILE A 495 13.18 -3.72 -19.44
C ILE A 495 11.79 -4.25 -19.82
N VAL A 496 10.76 -3.66 -19.23
CA VAL A 496 9.36 -3.99 -19.52
C VAL A 496 9.00 -3.52 -20.93
N ILE A 497 8.28 -4.36 -21.65
CA ILE A 497 7.82 -4.14 -23.02
C ILE A 497 6.30 -4.10 -23.08
N ASN A 498 5.73 -3.31 -23.99
CA ASN A 498 4.28 -3.22 -24.25
C ASN A 498 3.37 -2.81 -23.06
N ASP A 499 3.93 -2.36 -21.94
CA ASP A 499 3.17 -1.74 -20.84
C ASP A 499 2.93 -0.24 -21.09
N THR A 500 1.93 0.34 -20.44
CA THR A 500 1.60 1.79 -20.46
C THR A 500 2.78 2.74 -20.18
N LYS A 501 3.79 2.30 -19.40
CA LYS A 501 5.01 3.08 -19.12
C LYS A 501 6.28 2.44 -19.70
N ALA A 502 6.14 1.43 -20.55
CA ALA A 502 7.29 0.80 -21.19
C ALA A 502 8.06 1.81 -22.06
N LEU A 503 9.37 1.60 -22.18
CA LEU A 503 10.23 2.38 -23.04
C LEU A 503 10.56 1.64 -24.36
N VAL A 504 10.02 0.42 -24.48
CA VAL A 504 10.12 -0.44 -25.66
C VAL A 504 8.72 -0.98 -25.95
N HIS A 505 8.25 -0.81 -27.17
CA HIS A 505 6.97 -1.36 -27.63
C HIS A 505 7.17 -2.13 -28.93
N THR A 506 6.23 -2.99 -29.29
CA THR A 506 6.15 -3.57 -30.63
C THR A 506 4.99 -2.91 -31.37
N VAL A 507 5.23 -2.42 -32.59
CA VAL A 507 4.22 -1.76 -33.43
C VAL A 507 4.54 -2.01 -34.91
N ALA A 508 3.52 -2.32 -35.70
CA ALA A 508 3.66 -2.65 -37.12
C ALA A 508 4.69 -3.77 -37.39
N GLY A 509 4.74 -4.78 -36.52
CA GLY A 509 5.64 -5.92 -36.63
C GLY A 509 7.12 -5.62 -36.33
N THR A 510 7.45 -4.44 -35.78
CA THR A 510 8.83 -4.11 -35.38
C THR A 510 8.91 -3.47 -33.99
N ALA A 511 10.12 -3.42 -33.43
CA ALA A 511 10.39 -2.80 -32.14
C ALA A 511 10.47 -1.27 -32.24
N MET A 512 9.80 -0.57 -31.31
CA MET A 512 9.83 0.87 -31.11
C MET A 512 10.55 1.22 -29.81
N LEU A 513 11.61 2.03 -29.90
CA LEU A 513 12.36 2.56 -28.76
C LEU A 513 11.92 3.99 -28.43
N VAL A 514 11.35 4.21 -27.24
CA VAL A 514 10.78 5.50 -26.83
C VAL A 514 11.88 6.49 -26.47
N THR A 515 11.95 7.61 -27.20
CA THR A 515 12.97 8.67 -27.00
C THR A 515 12.35 9.90 -26.30
N PRO A 516 13.07 10.58 -25.38
CA PRO A 516 14.43 10.30 -24.90
C PRO A 516 14.49 9.27 -23.76
N GLY A 517 13.36 8.69 -23.36
CA GLY A 517 13.23 7.90 -22.14
C GLY A 517 14.19 6.71 -22.06
N ILE A 518 14.32 5.93 -23.14
CA ILE A 518 15.18 4.74 -23.16
C ILE A 518 16.67 5.09 -22.97
N PHE A 519 17.13 6.21 -23.54
CA PHE A 519 18.52 6.65 -23.42
C PHE A 519 18.81 7.23 -22.03
N LYS A 520 17.85 7.96 -21.45
CA LYS A 520 17.97 8.46 -20.08
C LYS A 520 18.07 7.31 -19.08
N ARG A 521 17.28 6.25 -19.28
CA ARG A 521 17.34 5.04 -18.45
C ARG A 521 18.72 4.36 -18.53
N TYR A 522 19.28 4.20 -19.72
CA TYR A 522 20.62 3.63 -19.88
C TYR A 522 21.68 4.41 -19.08
N ILE A 523 21.60 5.74 -19.05
CA ILE A 523 22.60 6.56 -18.32
C ILE A 523 22.45 6.46 -16.81
N GLN A 524 21.23 6.26 -16.31
CA GLN A 524 21.02 6.00 -14.88
C GLN A 524 21.75 4.72 -14.44
N GLU A 525 21.84 3.71 -15.30
CA GLU A 525 22.57 2.47 -15.02
C GLU A 525 24.09 2.58 -15.26
N PHE A 526 24.52 3.56 -16.06
CA PHE A 526 25.94 3.79 -16.37
C PHE A 526 26.37 5.26 -16.16
N PRO A 527 26.47 5.75 -14.91
CA PRO A 527 26.79 7.15 -14.60
C PRO A 527 28.16 7.63 -15.11
N HIS A 528 29.08 6.70 -15.38
CA HIS A 528 30.40 7.05 -15.95
C HIS A 528 30.30 7.70 -17.34
N ILE A 529 29.20 7.47 -18.09
CA ILE A 529 28.94 8.10 -19.39
C ILE A 529 28.74 9.61 -19.23
N GLU A 530 28.26 10.09 -18.08
CA GLU A 530 28.12 11.53 -17.82
C GLU A 530 29.48 12.26 -17.82
N ARG A 531 30.55 11.60 -17.37
CA ARG A 531 31.90 12.16 -17.43
C ARG A 531 32.39 12.31 -18.88
N LEU A 532 32.10 11.32 -19.73
CA LEU A 532 32.40 11.37 -21.17
C LEU A 532 31.59 12.47 -21.88
N ALA A 533 30.33 12.64 -21.50
CA ALA A 533 29.44 13.64 -22.07
C ALA A 533 29.83 15.08 -21.69
N LYS A 534 30.26 15.30 -20.43
CA LYS A 534 30.82 16.57 -19.96
C LYS A 534 32.06 16.98 -20.75
N ALA A 535 32.94 16.03 -21.07
CA ALA A 535 34.13 16.29 -21.89
C ALA A 535 33.78 16.75 -23.33
N GLN A 536 32.59 16.40 -23.84
CA GLN A 536 32.12 16.78 -25.17
C GLN A 536 31.07 17.91 -25.15
N GLN A 537 30.76 18.50 -23.98
CA GLN A 537 29.76 19.57 -23.82
C GLN A 537 28.37 19.21 -24.39
N VAL A 538 27.96 17.94 -24.28
CA VAL A 538 26.66 17.44 -24.75
C VAL A 538 25.97 16.69 -23.60
N ASN A 539 24.63 16.69 -23.56
CA ASN A 539 23.92 15.87 -22.58
C ASN A 539 24.22 14.38 -22.79
N ALA A 540 24.45 13.63 -21.72
CA ALA A 540 24.80 12.21 -21.82
C ALA A 540 23.81 11.39 -22.67
N TRP A 541 22.50 11.66 -22.57
CA TRP A 541 21.48 10.92 -23.34
C TRP A 541 21.51 11.26 -24.82
N GLN A 542 21.90 12.48 -25.18
CA GLN A 542 22.11 12.88 -26.58
C GLN A 542 23.37 12.23 -27.14
N LEU A 543 24.41 12.02 -26.32
CA LEU A 543 25.61 11.31 -26.73
C LEU A 543 25.27 9.85 -27.09
N VAL A 544 24.58 9.13 -26.20
CA VAL A 544 24.14 7.74 -26.44
C VAL A 544 23.17 7.66 -27.62
N GLN A 545 22.22 8.59 -27.73
CA GLN A 545 21.27 8.62 -28.84
C GLN A 545 21.99 8.83 -30.19
N ARG A 546 22.96 9.74 -30.28
CA ARG A 546 23.78 9.92 -31.50
C ARG A 546 24.64 8.69 -31.79
N SER A 547 25.18 8.03 -30.76
CA SER A 547 25.91 6.77 -30.89
C SER A 547 25.04 5.65 -31.45
N PHE A 548 23.80 5.53 -30.99
CA PHE A 548 22.81 4.59 -31.52
C PHE A 548 22.45 4.91 -32.98
N GLU A 549 22.19 6.18 -33.31
CA GLU A 549 21.86 6.59 -34.68
C GLU A 549 22.97 6.25 -35.68
N LYS A 550 24.24 6.32 -35.25
CA LYS A 550 25.40 5.90 -36.06
C LYS A 550 25.44 4.40 -36.35
N GLN A 551 24.77 3.56 -35.56
CA GLN A 551 24.66 2.12 -35.83
C GLN A 551 23.72 1.83 -37.01
N LYS A 552 22.88 2.79 -37.42
CA LYS A 552 21.93 2.66 -38.54
C LYS A 552 20.99 1.46 -38.42
N LEU A 553 20.64 1.09 -37.19
CA LEU A 553 19.72 -0.02 -36.90
C LEU A 553 18.24 0.41 -36.91
N HIS A 554 17.97 1.70 -37.06
CA HIS A 554 16.62 2.27 -37.08
C HIS A 554 16.14 2.63 -38.48
N GLN A 555 14.83 2.52 -38.68
CA GLN A 555 14.12 2.98 -39.89
C GLN A 555 14.05 4.50 -39.93
N LYS A 556 14.26 5.07 -41.12
CA LYS A 556 13.99 6.48 -41.38
C LYS A 556 12.59 6.66 -41.95
N THR A 557 11.95 7.77 -41.58
CA THR A 557 10.68 8.22 -42.17
C THR A 557 10.87 8.60 -43.65
N GLN A 558 9.77 8.76 -44.40
CA GLN A 558 9.80 9.20 -45.81
C GLN A 558 10.48 10.57 -45.99
N LYS A 559 10.40 11.44 -44.97
CA LYS A 559 11.07 12.74 -44.91
C LYS A 559 12.53 12.65 -44.43
N SER A 560 13.12 11.45 -44.39
CA SER A 560 14.49 11.18 -43.91
C SER A 560 14.76 11.55 -42.44
N LEU A 561 13.71 11.72 -41.61
CA LEU A 561 13.84 11.89 -40.16
C LEU A 561 13.98 10.54 -39.44
N ASN A 562 14.67 10.52 -38.30
CA ASN A 562 14.94 9.29 -37.54
C ASN A 562 13.85 8.90 -36.53
N ILE A 563 12.95 9.83 -36.16
CA ILE A 563 11.97 9.64 -35.08
C ILE A 563 10.57 9.52 -35.68
N TRP A 564 9.90 8.43 -35.34
CA TRP A 564 8.52 8.14 -35.69
C TRP A 564 7.57 8.62 -34.59
N THR A 565 6.34 8.97 -34.97
CA THR A 565 5.27 9.31 -34.02
C THR A 565 4.16 8.26 -34.14
N CYS A 566 3.83 7.62 -33.02
CA CYS A 566 2.72 6.68 -32.91
C CYS A 566 1.61 7.28 -32.07
N ASP A 567 0.37 7.01 -32.44
CA ASP A 567 -0.80 7.37 -31.65
C ASP A 567 -1.11 6.25 -30.65
N VAL A 568 -1.29 6.62 -29.39
CA VAL A 568 -1.71 5.73 -28.31
C VAL A 568 -3.23 5.79 -28.26
N VAL A 569 -3.89 4.69 -28.61
CA VAL A 569 -5.36 4.55 -28.61
C VAL A 569 -5.81 4.09 -27.24
N GLY A 570 -6.53 4.96 -26.51
CA GLY A 570 -7.13 4.64 -25.22
C GLY A 570 -8.63 4.98 -25.18
N PRO A 571 -9.39 4.46 -24.19
CA PRO A 571 -10.86 4.55 -24.17
C PRO A 571 -11.46 5.96 -24.13
N ARG A 572 -10.67 6.98 -23.76
CA ARG A 572 -11.16 8.38 -23.59
C ARG A 572 -10.21 9.48 -24.11
N LYS A 573 -8.95 9.19 -24.48
CA LYS A 573 -7.97 10.16 -25.01
C LYS A 573 -6.91 9.48 -25.87
N SER A 574 -6.47 10.16 -26.94
CA SER A 574 -5.27 9.80 -27.71
C SER A 574 -4.06 10.61 -27.23
N LYS A 575 -2.90 9.95 -27.10
CA LYS A 575 -1.62 10.60 -26.76
C LYS A 575 -0.58 10.20 -27.81
N GLN A 576 0.34 11.10 -28.14
CA GLN A 576 1.42 10.79 -29.08
C GLN A 576 2.66 10.26 -28.35
N LEU A 577 3.25 9.22 -28.91
CA LEU A 577 4.51 8.63 -28.48
C LEU A 577 5.55 8.79 -29.58
N LYS A 578 6.76 9.23 -29.23
CA LYS A 578 7.86 9.42 -30.19
C LYS A 578 8.96 8.41 -29.94
N GLY A 579 9.47 7.78 -31.00
CA GLY A 579 10.47 6.73 -30.87
C GLY A 579 11.14 6.34 -32.17
N TYR A 580 12.15 5.48 -32.05
CA TYR A 580 12.85 4.87 -33.18
C TYR A 580 12.24 3.51 -33.48
N LEU A 581 11.87 3.25 -34.73
CA LEU A 581 11.51 1.90 -35.17
C LEU A 581 12.77 1.16 -35.61
N LEU A 582 12.99 -0.07 -35.17
CA LEU A 582 14.12 -0.89 -35.60
C LEU A 582 13.86 -1.46 -37.00
N LEU A 583 14.95 -1.69 -37.75
CA LEU A 583 14.90 -2.37 -39.05
C LEU A 583 14.44 -3.83 -38.89
N ASP A 584 14.94 -4.50 -37.85
CA ASP A 584 14.62 -5.88 -37.53
C ASP A 584 14.31 -6.02 -36.03
N PRO A 585 13.11 -6.48 -35.63
CA PRO A 585 12.77 -6.72 -34.22
C PRO A 585 13.66 -7.77 -33.56
N HIS A 586 14.24 -8.71 -34.32
CA HIS A 586 15.12 -9.75 -33.77
C HIS A 586 16.46 -9.20 -33.27
N THR A 587 16.78 -7.94 -33.57
CA THR A 587 17.94 -7.24 -33.03
C THR A 587 17.90 -7.19 -31.50
N ILE A 588 16.70 -7.08 -30.90
CA ILE A 588 16.51 -6.97 -29.45
C ILE A 588 15.62 -8.08 -28.86
N PHE A 589 14.80 -8.74 -29.69
CA PHE A 589 13.91 -9.81 -29.26
C PHE A 589 14.41 -11.18 -29.75
N PRO A 590 14.62 -12.17 -28.85
CA PRO A 590 14.84 -13.55 -29.27
C PRO A 590 13.64 -14.09 -30.05
N GLU A 591 12.44 -13.79 -29.56
CA GLU A 591 11.15 -14.06 -30.20
C GLU A 591 10.31 -12.77 -30.08
N PRO A 592 9.88 -12.14 -31.19
CA PRO A 592 9.18 -10.87 -31.16
C PRO A 592 7.78 -11.07 -30.59
N PRO A 593 7.40 -10.33 -29.54
CA PRO A 593 6.05 -10.43 -28.97
C PRO A 593 5.03 -9.75 -29.89
N PHE A 594 3.75 -10.06 -29.68
CA PHE A 594 2.66 -9.42 -30.42
C PHE A 594 2.71 -7.88 -30.34
N ASP A 595 2.26 -7.25 -31.41
CA ASP A 595 2.11 -5.80 -31.48
C ASP A 595 1.24 -5.27 -30.35
N ASN A 596 1.61 -4.09 -29.85
CA ASN A 596 0.85 -3.40 -28.85
C ASN A 596 -0.49 -2.93 -29.43
N THR A 597 -1.59 -3.53 -28.99
CA THR A 597 -2.95 -3.22 -29.47
C THR A 597 -3.39 -1.78 -29.22
N SER A 598 -2.71 -1.07 -28.33
CA SER A 598 -2.97 0.33 -27.99
C SER A 598 -2.08 1.31 -28.76
N LEU A 599 -1.21 0.86 -29.66
CA LEU A 599 -0.35 1.72 -30.49
C LEU A 599 -0.64 1.52 -31.97
N SER A 600 -0.85 2.63 -32.67
CA SER A 600 -0.94 2.65 -34.13
C SER A 600 0.10 3.62 -34.70
N LEU A 601 0.84 3.16 -35.71
CA LEU A 601 1.73 4.05 -36.46
C LEU A 601 0.88 5.08 -37.21
N ARG A 602 1.21 6.36 -37.06
CA ARG A 602 0.45 7.41 -37.73
C ARG A 602 0.79 7.40 -39.23
N SER A 603 -0.18 7.06 -40.07
CA SER A 603 -0.06 7.12 -41.53
C SER A 603 0.18 8.58 -41.96
N GLU A 604 1.30 8.88 -42.60
CA GLU A 604 1.46 10.16 -43.32
C GLU A 604 0.65 10.06 -44.62
N THR A 605 -0.64 10.37 -44.58
CA THR A 605 -1.45 10.56 -45.78
C THR A 605 -1.00 11.86 -46.47
N MET A 606 -0.78 11.79 -47.78
CA MET A 606 -0.41 12.92 -48.63
C MET A 606 -1.40 14.08 -48.45
N GLU A 607 -0.96 15.17 -47.80
CA GLU A 607 -1.57 16.48 -48.02
C GLU A 607 -1.05 17.00 -49.36
N SER A 608 -1.90 16.84 -50.37
CA SER A 608 -1.83 17.53 -51.65
C SER A 608 -1.73 19.03 -51.44
N SER A 609 -0.75 19.63 -52.10
CA SER A 609 -0.62 21.08 -52.27
C SER A 609 -1.95 21.75 -52.64
N GLN A 610 -2.30 22.79 -51.91
CA GLN A 610 -3.07 23.92 -52.42
C GLN A 610 -2.21 25.18 -52.32
#